data_AF-A0A834EHT6-F1
#
_entry.id   AF-A0A834EHT6-F1
#
_cell.length_a   1.000
_cell.length_b   1.000
_cell.length_c   1.000
_cell.angle_alpha   90.00
_cell.angle_beta   90.00
_cell.angle_gamma   90.00
#
_symmetry.space_group_name_H-M   'P 1'
#
loop_
_entity.id
_entity.type
_entity.pdbx_description
1 polymer ?
#
loop_
_entity_poly.entity_id
_entity_poly.type
_entity_poly.pdbx_seq_one_letter_code
_entity_poly.pdbx_strand_id
1 'polypeptide(L)'
;MKRLGSVQRKIPCVFVTEVKEELSTKREHQPFKVLATETVSHKALDADIYSAIPTEKVDGTCCYVTTYKGQPYLWARLDRKPNKLAEKRFKNFLHSKQNSKEFFWNVEEDFKPVAECWIPAKEIEQLNGNPVPDENGHIPGWIPVERSNKQYCWHSSVVNYDFEIALVLKQHPDDPGLLEISAVPLSDLLEQTLELIGTNINGNPYGLGSKKHPLHLLIPHGAFQIKNLPTLRYKDLLSWFEGCREGKIEGIVWHCNDGCLIKVMAENSLCDYVLLRS
;
A
#
# COMPACT_ATOMS: atom_id res chain seq x y z
N MET A 1 11.04 -15.81 9.74
CA MET A 1 11.14 -15.20 8.39
C MET A 1 11.83 -13.85 8.51
N LYS A 2 12.73 -13.51 7.58
CA LYS A 2 13.34 -12.17 7.54
C LYS A 2 12.23 -11.15 7.23
N ARG A 3 12.11 -10.09 8.04
CA ARG A 3 11.12 -9.03 7.82
C ARG A 3 11.44 -8.35 6.49
N LEU A 4 10.45 -8.28 5.60
CA LEU A 4 10.55 -7.59 4.32
C LEU A 4 10.17 -6.10 4.50
N GLY A 5 10.47 -5.27 3.48
CA GLY A 5 10.28 -3.82 3.56
C GLY A 5 8.86 -3.39 3.94
N SER A 6 8.76 -2.27 4.66
CA SER A 6 7.50 -1.71 5.16
C SER A 6 6.96 -0.59 4.25
N VAL A 7 5.62 -0.47 4.17
CA VAL A 7 4.97 0.57 3.36
C VAL A 7 5.00 1.92 4.07
N GLN A 8 6.05 2.71 3.82
CA GLN A 8 6.19 4.05 4.39
C GLN A 8 5.62 5.14 3.46
N ARG A 9 5.60 4.90 2.15
CA ARG A 9 5.18 5.85 1.11
C ARG A 9 4.39 5.15 0.01
N LYS A 10 3.85 5.93 -0.93
CA LYS A 10 3.23 5.38 -2.14
C LYS A 10 4.26 4.54 -2.89
N ILE A 11 3.92 3.28 -3.14
CA ILE A 11 4.80 2.32 -3.84
C ILE A 11 4.81 2.68 -5.35
N PRO A 12 5.96 3.01 -5.95
CA PRO A 12 6.08 3.28 -7.39
C PRO A 12 5.81 2.05 -8.26
N CYS A 13 5.45 2.28 -9.52
CA CYS A 13 5.26 1.20 -10.48
C CYS A 13 6.60 0.70 -11.06
N VAL A 14 6.68 -0.60 -11.32
CA VAL A 14 7.83 -1.23 -11.99
C VAL A 14 8.01 -0.74 -13.41
N PHE A 15 6.93 -0.43 -14.13
CA PHE A 15 6.98 0.08 -15.50
C PHE A 15 6.77 1.59 -15.53
N VAL A 16 7.38 2.26 -16.52
CA VAL A 16 7.05 3.65 -16.84
C VAL A 16 5.58 3.72 -17.26
N THR A 17 4.91 4.77 -16.83
CA THR A 17 3.47 4.94 -17.02
C THR A 17 3.20 5.98 -18.09
N GLU A 18 2.29 5.70 -19.01
CA GLU A 18 1.85 6.66 -20.01
C GLU A 18 0.35 6.95 -19.89
N VAL A 19 -0.04 8.18 -20.24
CA VAL A 19 -1.44 8.58 -20.34
C VAL A 19 -1.86 8.46 -21.79
N LYS A 20 -2.88 7.66 -22.08
CA LYS A 20 -3.52 7.56 -23.40
C LYS A 20 -4.90 8.19 -23.35
N GLU A 21 -5.22 9.01 -24.34
CA GLU A 21 -6.56 9.61 -24.55
C GLU A 21 -7.56 8.57 -25.06
N GLU A 22 -7.82 7.56 -24.24
CA GLU A 22 -8.79 6.50 -24.47
C GLU A 22 -9.78 6.42 -23.31
N LEU A 23 -11.05 6.14 -23.59
CA LEU A 23 -12.06 5.97 -22.56
C LEU A 23 -11.68 4.89 -21.54
N SER A 24 -11.63 5.27 -20.27
CA SER A 24 -11.38 4.33 -19.18
C SER A 24 -12.47 3.27 -19.13
N THR A 25 -12.08 2.00 -19.09
CA THR A 25 -13.02 0.90 -18.88
C THR A 25 -13.48 0.80 -17.42
N LYS A 26 -12.84 1.54 -16.50
CA LYS A 26 -13.16 1.58 -15.07
C LYS A 26 -14.05 2.77 -14.68
N ARG A 27 -13.96 3.90 -15.40
CA ARG A 27 -14.71 5.13 -15.10
C ARG A 27 -15.39 5.67 -16.36
N GLU A 28 -16.71 5.60 -16.40
CA GLU A 28 -17.57 5.92 -17.55
C GLU A 28 -17.34 7.31 -18.16
N HIS A 29 -16.81 8.26 -17.38
CA HIS A 29 -16.58 9.65 -17.82
C HIS A 29 -15.11 10.07 -17.83
N GLN A 30 -14.18 9.12 -17.73
CA GLN A 30 -12.75 9.45 -17.81
C GLN A 30 -12.27 9.26 -19.25
N PRO A 31 -11.87 10.34 -19.95
CA PRO A 31 -11.50 10.30 -21.37
C PRO A 31 -10.08 9.75 -21.62
N PHE A 32 -9.37 9.32 -20.57
CA PHE A 32 -8.01 8.83 -20.64
C PHE A 32 -7.79 7.58 -19.77
N LYS A 33 -6.73 6.82 -20.08
CA LYS A 33 -6.19 5.71 -19.28
C LYS A 33 -4.74 5.99 -18.89
N VAL A 34 -4.33 5.45 -17.74
CA VAL A 34 -2.92 5.38 -17.34
C VAL A 34 -2.47 3.93 -17.49
N LEU A 35 -1.55 3.67 -18.42
CA LEU A 35 -1.10 2.32 -18.79
C LEU A 35 0.38 2.13 -18.48
N ALA A 36 0.78 0.88 -18.23
CA ALA A 36 2.20 0.52 -18.21
C ALA A 36 2.73 0.51 -19.64
N THR A 37 3.91 1.08 -19.83
CA THR A 37 4.73 0.83 -21.02
C THR A 37 5.51 -0.47 -20.85
N GLU A 38 6.23 -0.90 -21.89
CA GLU A 38 7.14 -2.04 -21.79
C GLU A 38 8.48 -1.70 -21.09
N THR A 39 8.70 -0.43 -20.74
CA THR A 39 9.96 0.07 -20.18
C THR A 39 9.96 0.01 -18.65
N VAL A 40 10.95 -0.66 -18.06
CA VAL A 40 11.16 -0.66 -16.61
C VAL A 40 11.52 0.75 -16.13
N SER A 41 10.92 1.21 -15.04
CA SER A 41 11.13 2.56 -14.52
C SER A 41 12.53 2.75 -13.93
N HIS A 42 13.09 3.95 -14.04
CA HIS A 42 14.39 4.26 -13.42
C HIS A 42 14.38 4.01 -11.91
N LYS A 43 13.28 4.36 -11.22
CA LYS A 43 13.10 4.05 -9.79
C LYS A 43 13.24 2.56 -9.47
N ALA A 44 12.78 1.67 -10.36
CA ALA A 44 12.91 0.23 -10.18
C ALA A 44 14.34 -0.28 -10.48
N LEU A 45 14.99 0.27 -11.50
CA LEU A 45 16.38 -0.06 -11.83
C LEU A 45 17.36 0.41 -10.75
N ASP A 46 17.18 1.64 -10.25
CA ASP A 46 18.01 2.24 -9.20
C ASP A 46 17.91 1.43 -7.89
N ALA A 47 16.78 0.79 -7.65
CA ALA A 47 16.53 -0.07 -6.48
C ALA A 47 16.96 -1.54 -6.70
N ASP A 48 17.67 -1.86 -7.78
CA ASP A 48 18.12 -3.21 -8.14
C ASP A 48 17.00 -4.27 -8.11
N ILE A 49 15.88 -3.97 -8.79
CA ILE A 49 14.69 -4.83 -8.78
C ILE A 49 14.95 -6.29 -9.20
N TYR A 50 15.97 -6.54 -10.01
CA TYR A 50 16.30 -7.90 -10.48
C TYR A 50 16.81 -8.82 -9.35
N SER A 51 17.29 -8.23 -8.25
CA SER A 51 17.71 -8.96 -7.04
C SER A 51 16.64 -8.95 -5.93
N ALA A 52 15.47 -8.35 -6.20
CA ALA A 52 14.43 -8.15 -5.20
C ALA A 52 13.59 -9.41 -4.95
N ILE A 53 12.93 -9.47 -3.79
CA ILE A 53 12.04 -10.58 -3.41
C ILE A 53 10.61 -10.24 -3.84
N PRO A 54 10.00 -10.99 -4.78
CA PRO A 54 8.63 -10.74 -5.20
C PRO A 54 7.62 -11.38 -4.25
N THR A 55 6.55 -10.65 -3.96
CA THR A 55 5.46 -11.08 -3.10
C THR A 55 4.12 -10.72 -3.70
N GLU A 56 3.06 -11.42 -3.30
CA GLU A 56 1.70 -11.08 -3.66
C GLU A 56 1.37 -9.67 -3.15
N LYS A 57 0.89 -8.82 -4.06
CA LYS A 57 0.27 -7.57 -3.66
C LYS A 57 -1.15 -7.84 -3.19
N VAL A 58 -1.43 -7.49 -1.94
CA VAL A 58 -2.78 -7.48 -1.38
C VAL A 58 -3.24 -6.02 -1.26
N ASP A 59 -4.39 -5.68 -1.83
CA ASP A 59 -4.95 -4.32 -1.93
C ASP A 59 -5.95 -4.03 -0.79
N GLY A 60 -5.48 -4.21 0.45
CA GLY A 60 -6.25 -3.93 1.66
C GLY A 60 -6.24 -2.45 2.06
N THR A 61 -6.60 -2.21 3.33
CA THR A 61 -6.29 -0.93 3.98
C THR A 61 -5.00 -1.06 4.77
N CYS A 62 -4.00 -0.27 4.37
CA CYS A 62 -2.69 -0.29 5.01
C CYS A 62 -2.77 0.10 6.50
N CYS A 63 -2.09 -0.69 7.32
CA CYS A 63 -2.01 -0.58 8.77
C CYS A 63 -0.55 -0.63 9.22
N TYR A 64 -0.32 -0.26 10.47
CA TYR A 64 1.01 -0.29 11.08
C TYR A 64 0.88 -0.66 12.56
N VAL A 65 1.84 -1.42 13.10
CA VAL A 65 1.88 -1.72 14.53
C VAL A 65 3.10 -1.02 15.15
N THR A 66 2.85 -0.15 16.12
CA THR A 66 3.88 0.52 16.90
C THR A 66 3.33 0.91 18.27
N THR A 67 4.21 1.42 19.14
CA THR A 67 3.88 1.77 20.51
C THR A 67 2.96 2.99 20.59
N TYR A 68 1.88 2.87 21.36
CA TYR A 68 1.01 3.98 21.76
C TYR A 68 0.75 3.88 23.26
N LYS A 69 0.97 4.97 24.00
CA LYS A 69 0.80 5.01 25.48
C LYS A 69 1.56 3.88 26.20
N GLY A 70 2.76 3.55 25.70
CA GLY A 70 3.64 2.52 26.27
C GLY A 70 3.31 1.07 25.89
N GLN A 71 2.30 0.84 25.05
CA GLN A 71 1.86 -0.51 24.66
C GLN A 71 1.86 -0.70 23.14
N PRO A 72 2.10 -1.92 22.61
CA PRO A 72 1.91 -2.23 21.19
C PRO A 72 0.46 -1.95 20.76
N TYR A 73 0.29 -1.23 19.65
CA TYR A 73 -1.02 -0.78 19.20
C TYR A 73 -1.15 -0.89 17.68
N LEU A 74 -2.37 -1.08 17.19
CA LEU A 74 -2.65 -1.00 15.76
C LEU A 74 -2.90 0.46 15.37
N TRP A 75 -2.34 0.86 14.25
CA TRP A 75 -2.47 2.19 13.68
C TRP A 75 -3.03 2.08 12.26
N ALA A 76 -4.01 2.93 11.95
CA ALA A 76 -4.58 3.03 10.62
C ALA A 76 -3.80 4.07 9.81
N ARG A 77 -3.69 3.84 8.50
CA ARG A 77 -3.12 4.82 7.58
C ARG A 77 -3.97 6.09 7.55
N LEU A 78 -3.36 7.24 7.80
CA LEU A 78 -3.98 8.56 7.67
C LEU A 78 -3.01 9.53 7.01
N ASP A 79 -3.15 9.74 5.71
CA ASP A 79 -2.35 10.73 4.99
C ASP A 79 -2.83 12.15 5.33
N ARG A 80 -1.94 13.02 5.78
CA ARG A 80 -2.22 14.44 5.96
C ARG A 80 -2.21 15.11 4.59
N LYS A 81 -3.39 15.59 4.18
CA LYS A 81 -3.65 16.18 2.86
C LYS A 81 -3.56 17.71 2.90
N PRO A 82 -3.23 18.36 1.77
CA PRO A 82 -3.26 19.80 1.67
C PRO A 82 -4.70 20.31 1.84
N ASN A 83 -4.82 21.56 2.29
CA ASN A 83 -6.08 22.29 2.29
C ASN A 83 -6.47 22.67 0.84
N LYS A 84 -7.71 23.14 0.63
CA LYS A 84 -8.23 23.42 -0.72
C LYS A 84 -7.40 24.48 -1.48
N LEU A 85 -6.87 25.49 -0.78
CA LEU A 85 -6.10 26.57 -1.37
C LEU A 85 -4.72 26.06 -1.81
N ALA A 86 -4.04 25.35 -0.92
CA ALA A 86 -2.75 24.73 -1.19
C ALA A 86 -2.84 23.69 -2.32
N GLU A 87 -3.88 22.85 -2.32
CA GLU A 87 -4.11 21.86 -3.38
C GLU A 87 -4.28 22.54 -4.75
N LYS A 88 -5.03 23.66 -4.82
CA LYS A 88 -5.18 24.44 -6.06
C LYS A 88 -3.84 25.04 -6.51
N ARG A 89 -3.07 25.61 -5.59
CA ARG A 89 -1.75 26.20 -5.87
C ARG A 89 -0.77 25.14 -6.40
N PHE A 90 -0.74 23.98 -5.76
CA PHE A 90 0.10 22.85 -6.17
C PHE A 90 -0.30 22.30 -7.55
N LYS A 91 -1.59 22.09 -7.81
CA LYS A 91 -2.08 21.65 -9.13
C LYS A 91 -1.69 22.64 -10.24
N ASN A 92 -1.87 23.94 -10.01
CA ASN A 92 -1.47 24.96 -10.97
C ASN A 92 0.03 24.94 -11.26
N PHE A 93 0.86 24.72 -10.24
CA PHE A 93 2.31 24.58 -10.38
C PHE A 93 2.72 23.34 -11.20
N LEU A 94 2.05 22.20 -10.98
CA LEU A 94 2.29 20.99 -11.79
C LEU A 94 1.89 21.20 -13.26
N HIS A 95 0.81 21.96 -13.53
CA HIS A 95 0.40 22.28 -14.90
C HIS A 95 1.41 23.15 -15.65
N SER A 96 2.20 23.99 -14.97
CA SER A 96 3.28 24.76 -15.59
C SER A 96 4.56 23.94 -15.89
N LYS A 97 4.46 22.60 -15.85
CA LYS A 97 5.54 21.63 -16.11
C LYS A 97 6.78 21.81 -15.24
N GLN A 98 6.63 22.37 -14.04
CA GLN A 98 7.73 22.49 -13.08
C GLN A 98 7.85 21.20 -12.26
N ASN A 99 9.08 20.85 -11.88
CA ASN A 99 9.35 19.67 -11.08
C ASN A 99 8.64 19.82 -9.73
N SER A 100 7.77 18.88 -9.35
CA SER A 100 7.02 18.93 -8.08
C SER A 100 7.90 19.22 -6.85
N LYS A 101 9.18 18.83 -6.88
CA LYS A 101 10.17 19.08 -5.82
C LYS A 101 10.55 20.55 -5.63
N GLU A 102 10.30 21.39 -6.62
CA GLU A 102 10.57 22.84 -6.56
C GLU A 102 9.42 23.60 -5.89
N PHE A 103 8.28 22.94 -5.63
CA PHE A 103 7.17 23.56 -4.94
C PHE A 103 7.48 23.75 -3.45
N PHE A 104 7.39 25.00 -2.99
CA PHE A 104 7.59 25.31 -1.58
C PHE A 104 6.30 25.16 -0.77
N TRP A 105 6.28 24.18 0.13
CA TRP A 105 5.20 23.93 1.07
C TRP A 105 5.39 24.68 2.39
N ASN A 106 4.34 25.37 2.86
CA ASN A 106 4.25 25.82 4.24
C ASN A 106 3.48 24.77 5.05
N VAL A 107 4.20 23.89 5.75
CA VAL A 107 3.61 22.73 6.47
C VAL A 107 2.57 23.13 7.54
N GLU A 108 2.70 24.32 8.11
CA GLU A 108 1.79 24.83 9.14
C GLU A 108 0.45 25.29 8.53
N GLU A 109 0.50 25.98 7.40
CA GLU A 109 -0.68 26.61 6.78
C GLU A 109 -1.32 25.75 5.68
N ASP A 110 -0.51 25.07 4.88
CA ASP A 110 -0.97 24.40 3.65
C ASP A 110 -1.72 23.10 3.89
N PHE A 111 -1.66 22.54 5.10
CA PHE A 111 -2.16 21.19 5.39
C PHE A 111 -3.34 21.19 6.35
N LYS A 112 -4.24 20.22 6.17
CA LYS A 112 -5.34 20.00 7.11
C LYS A 112 -4.78 19.66 8.50
N PRO A 113 -5.45 20.09 9.59
CA PRO A 113 -5.07 19.69 10.92
C PRO A 113 -5.24 18.18 11.09
N VAL A 114 -4.39 17.60 11.92
CA VAL A 114 -4.44 16.19 12.35
C VAL A 114 -4.48 16.15 13.87
N ALA A 115 -4.93 15.03 14.43
CA ALA A 115 -4.90 14.84 15.87
C ALA A 115 -3.44 14.82 16.39
N GLU A 116 -3.24 15.20 17.65
CA GLU A 116 -1.91 15.22 18.28
C GLU A 116 -1.23 13.84 18.29
N CYS A 117 -2.02 12.77 18.38
CA CYS A 117 -1.52 11.40 18.32
C CYS A 117 -1.16 10.94 16.89
N TRP A 118 -1.38 11.75 15.85
CA TRP A 118 -0.94 11.42 14.50
C TRP A 118 0.58 11.46 14.41
N ILE A 119 1.17 10.46 13.75
CA ILE A 119 2.62 10.40 13.51
C ILE A 119 2.90 10.30 12.01
N PRO A 120 3.97 10.97 11.51
CA PRO A 120 4.42 10.75 10.14
C PRO A 120 4.97 9.32 9.98
N ALA A 121 4.88 8.78 8.77
CA ALA A 121 5.58 7.54 8.44
C ALA A 121 7.11 7.71 8.58
N LYS A 122 7.81 6.65 8.98
CA LYS A 122 9.19 6.72 9.50
C LYS A 122 10.23 7.23 8.50
N GLU A 123 10.04 6.92 7.23
CA GLU A 123 11.00 7.23 6.17
C GLU A 123 10.55 8.41 5.31
N ILE A 124 9.76 9.32 5.87
CA ILE A 124 9.44 10.59 5.20
C ILE A 124 10.64 11.52 5.31
N GLU A 125 11.04 12.08 4.17
CA GLU A 125 12.07 13.11 4.09
C GLU A 125 11.68 14.30 4.98
N GLN A 126 12.64 14.84 5.73
CA GLN A 126 12.43 15.96 6.64
C GLN A 126 13.19 17.17 6.13
N LEU A 127 12.52 18.32 6.04
CA LEU A 127 13.15 19.61 5.75
C LEU A 127 12.94 20.53 6.94
N ASN A 128 14.03 20.97 7.58
CA ASN A 128 13.99 21.79 8.81
C ASN A 128 13.14 21.17 9.93
N GLY A 129 13.15 19.83 10.05
CA GLY A 129 12.38 19.09 11.05
C GLY A 129 10.90 18.88 10.72
N ASN A 130 10.44 19.33 9.54
CA ASN A 130 9.08 19.12 9.07
C ASN A 130 9.01 18.04 7.99
N PRO A 131 7.98 17.16 8.01
CA PRO A 131 7.84 16.12 7.01
C PRO A 131 7.50 16.72 5.64
N VAL A 132 8.27 16.32 4.63
CA VAL A 132 8.10 16.76 3.25
C VAL A 132 6.98 15.93 2.58
N PRO A 133 6.03 16.58 1.89
CA PRO A 133 5.00 15.88 1.14
C PRO A 133 5.55 15.07 -0.03
N ASP A 134 4.83 14.02 -0.41
CA ASP A 134 5.13 13.20 -1.57
C ASP A 134 4.85 13.93 -2.89
N GLU A 135 5.10 13.25 -4.02
CA GLU A 135 4.84 13.77 -5.38
C GLU A 135 3.36 14.13 -5.65
N ASN A 136 2.43 13.68 -4.79
CA ASN A 136 1.01 14.02 -4.86
C ASN A 136 0.63 15.15 -3.88
N GLY A 137 1.61 15.68 -3.14
CA GLY A 137 1.41 16.69 -2.11
C GLY A 137 0.83 16.14 -0.80
N HIS A 138 0.87 14.82 -0.57
CA HIS A 138 0.38 14.21 0.66
C HIS A 138 1.53 13.91 1.62
N ILE A 139 1.27 13.98 2.93
CA ILE A 139 2.21 13.51 3.94
C ILE A 139 1.69 12.18 4.51
N PRO A 140 2.27 11.04 4.13
CA PRO A 140 2.04 9.74 4.76
C PRO A 140 2.02 9.79 6.29
N GLY A 141 1.10 9.07 6.92
CA GLY A 141 1.11 8.99 8.38
C GLY A 141 0.13 7.99 8.95
N TRP A 142 0.07 7.97 10.26
CA TRP A 142 -0.59 6.94 11.05
C TRP A 142 -1.36 7.57 12.20
N ILE A 143 -2.48 6.95 12.56
CA ILE A 143 -3.30 7.32 13.72
C ILE A 143 -3.66 6.05 14.51
N PRO A 144 -3.65 6.06 15.86
CA PRO A 144 -3.92 4.85 16.63
C PRO A 144 -5.40 4.45 16.49
N VAL A 145 -5.64 3.14 16.40
CA VAL A 145 -6.97 2.54 16.28
C VAL A 145 -7.57 2.38 17.68
N GLU A 146 -8.14 3.46 18.21
CA GLU A 146 -8.81 3.44 19.52
C GLU A 146 -10.21 2.81 19.42
N ARG A 147 -10.59 1.98 20.42
CA ARG A 147 -11.87 1.23 20.45
C ARG A 147 -13.11 2.13 20.27
N SER A 148 -13.07 3.37 20.74
CA SER A 148 -14.16 4.33 20.66
C SER A 148 -14.33 4.95 19.26
N ASN A 149 -13.32 4.85 18.40
CA ASN A 149 -13.34 5.49 17.08
C ASN A 149 -14.08 4.64 16.05
N LYS A 150 -15.34 5.02 15.76
CA LYS A 150 -16.19 4.32 14.77
C LYS A 150 -15.61 4.34 13.35
N GLN A 151 -14.77 5.31 13.00
CA GLN A 151 -14.12 5.37 11.68
C GLN A 151 -13.25 4.13 11.41
N TYR A 152 -12.65 3.57 12.46
CA TYR A 152 -11.74 2.42 12.37
C TYR A 152 -12.35 1.14 12.93
N CYS A 153 -13.68 1.03 13.00
CA CYS A 153 -14.37 -0.14 13.57
C CYS A 153 -13.90 -1.48 13.00
N TRP A 154 -13.59 -1.56 11.70
CA TRP A 154 -13.06 -2.79 11.08
C TRP A 154 -11.62 -3.09 11.49
N HIS A 155 -10.80 -2.07 11.70
CA HIS A 155 -9.44 -2.23 12.24
C HIS A 155 -9.52 -2.71 13.69
N SER A 156 -10.42 -2.13 14.48
CA SER A 156 -10.67 -2.56 15.86
C SER A 156 -11.19 -4.00 15.94
N SER A 157 -11.80 -4.54 14.88
CA SER A 157 -12.35 -5.91 14.87
C SER A 157 -11.29 -7.01 14.77
N VAL A 158 -10.06 -6.67 14.36
CA VAL A 158 -8.97 -7.63 14.18
C VAL A 158 -7.96 -7.63 15.32
N VAL A 159 -8.19 -6.82 16.36
CA VAL A 159 -7.30 -6.70 17.51
C VAL A 159 -8.07 -6.85 18.81
N ASN A 160 -7.44 -7.48 19.78
CA ASN A 160 -7.90 -7.49 21.16
C ASN A 160 -6.79 -6.92 22.03
N TYR A 161 -6.97 -5.67 22.47
CA TYR A 161 -5.98 -4.99 23.32
C TYR A 161 -5.95 -5.49 24.76
N ASP A 162 -6.98 -6.20 25.24
CA ASP A 162 -6.97 -6.77 26.60
C ASP A 162 -6.03 -7.98 26.68
N PHE A 163 -5.85 -8.68 25.54
CA PHE A 163 -4.91 -9.79 25.41
C PHE A 163 -3.68 -9.45 24.56
N GLU A 164 -3.58 -8.20 24.08
CA GLU A 164 -2.50 -7.73 23.20
C GLU A 164 -2.27 -8.60 21.96
N ILE A 165 -3.34 -9.11 21.34
CA ILE A 165 -3.28 -9.98 20.16
C ILE A 165 -3.99 -9.37 18.94
N ALA A 166 -3.57 -9.80 17.76
CA ALA A 166 -4.23 -9.55 16.49
C ALA A 166 -4.58 -10.84 15.75
N LEU A 167 -5.63 -10.82 14.94
CA LEU A 167 -5.98 -11.90 14.02
C LEU A 167 -5.25 -11.69 12.68
N VAL A 168 -4.38 -12.64 12.35
CA VAL A 168 -3.49 -12.58 11.20
C VAL A 168 -3.73 -13.76 10.27
N LEU A 169 -3.77 -13.52 8.97
CA LEU A 169 -3.70 -14.54 7.93
C LEU A 169 -2.24 -14.71 7.48
N LYS A 170 -1.72 -15.95 7.53
CA LYS A 170 -0.35 -16.28 7.13
C LYS A 170 -0.29 -17.64 6.43
N GLN A 171 0.84 -17.96 5.80
CA GLN A 171 1.09 -19.31 5.27
C GLN A 171 1.23 -20.30 6.42
N HIS A 172 0.65 -21.48 6.25
CA HIS A 172 0.84 -22.59 7.18
C HIS A 172 2.32 -23.03 7.12
N PRO A 173 2.99 -23.20 8.27
CA PRO A 173 4.44 -23.47 8.30
C PRO A 173 4.82 -24.79 7.62
N ASP A 174 3.97 -25.80 7.73
CA ASP A 174 4.26 -27.14 7.21
C ASP A 174 3.61 -27.41 5.84
N ASP A 175 2.72 -26.54 5.38
CA ASP A 175 2.03 -26.69 4.09
C ASP A 175 1.96 -25.35 3.36
N PRO A 176 2.90 -25.08 2.44
CA PRO A 176 2.94 -23.84 1.68
C PRO A 176 1.70 -23.57 0.80
N GLY A 177 0.85 -24.57 0.57
CA GLY A 177 -0.40 -24.44 -0.18
C GLY A 177 -1.59 -24.02 0.68
N LEU A 178 -1.43 -23.97 2.02
CA LEU A 178 -2.48 -23.62 2.96
C LEU A 178 -2.22 -22.28 3.63
N LEU A 179 -3.30 -21.53 3.83
CA LEU A 179 -3.31 -20.32 4.65
C LEU A 179 -3.97 -20.64 5.99
N GLU A 180 -3.41 -20.10 7.06
CA GLU A 180 -3.93 -20.25 8.42
C GLU A 180 -4.29 -18.90 9.02
N ILE A 181 -5.39 -18.89 9.80
CA ILE A 181 -5.76 -17.77 10.65
C ILE A 181 -5.15 -18.03 12.02
N SER A 182 -4.41 -17.05 12.55
CA SER A 182 -3.75 -17.16 13.85
C SER A 182 -3.97 -15.93 14.71
N ALA A 183 -4.09 -16.14 16.02
CA ALA A 183 -3.89 -15.08 17.00
C ALA A 183 -2.38 -14.86 17.19
N VAL A 184 -1.92 -13.63 16.95
CA VAL A 184 -0.51 -13.26 17.01
C VAL A 184 -0.34 -12.11 18.01
N PRO A 185 0.62 -12.16 18.95
CA PRO A 185 0.94 -11.04 19.81
C PRO A 185 1.24 -9.76 19.01
N LEU A 186 0.71 -8.62 19.43
CA LEU A 186 1.00 -7.33 18.81
C LEU A 186 2.49 -6.98 18.92
N SER A 187 3.17 -7.44 19.97
CA SER A 187 4.62 -7.31 20.13
C SER A 187 5.42 -7.96 18.98
N ASP A 188 4.96 -9.08 18.44
CA ASP A 188 5.60 -9.77 17.32
C ASP A 188 5.46 -8.97 16.01
N LEU A 189 4.41 -8.16 15.92
CA LEU A 189 4.08 -7.29 14.78
C LEU A 189 4.69 -5.89 14.91
N LEU A 190 5.38 -5.57 16.01
CA LEU A 190 5.98 -4.25 16.21
C LEU A 190 6.87 -3.86 15.03
N GLU A 191 6.64 -2.64 14.57
CA GLU A 191 7.35 -1.97 13.48
C GLU A 191 7.06 -2.55 12.09
N GLN A 192 6.00 -3.34 11.95
CA GLN A 192 5.56 -3.90 10.68
C GLN A 192 4.34 -3.14 10.14
N THR A 193 4.33 -2.94 8.82
CA THR A 193 3.11 -2.55 8.11
C THR A 193 2.34 -3.79 7.68
N LEU A 194 1.01 -3.72 7.74
CA LEU A 194 0.11 -4.81 7.39
C LEU A 194 -0.98 -4.31 6.44
N GLU A 195 -1.65 -5.23 5.77
CA GLU A 195 -2.89 -4.96 5.05
C GLU A 195 -4.06 -5.51 5.86
N LEU A 196 -5.02 -4.65 6.19
CA LEU A 196 -6.34 -5.10 6.65
C LEU A 196 -7.15 -5.53 5.44
N ILE A 197 -7.64 -6.76 5.45
CA ILE A 197 -8.53 -7.30 4.41
C ILE A 197 -9.81 -7.86 5.03
N GLY A 198 -10.80 -8.09 4.19
CA GLY A 198 -11.98 -8.86 4.53
C GLY A 198 -13.28 -8.22 4.05
N THR A 199 -14.38 -8.63 4.65
CA THR A 199 -15.70 -8.05 4.35
C THR A 199 -15.65 -6.52 4.57
N ASN A 200 -16.38 -5.69 3.81
CA ASN A 200 -16.43 -4.21 4.01
C ASN A 200 -15.10 -3.44 3.88
N ILE A 201 -14.01 -4.09 3.49
CA ILE A 201 -12.75 -3.47 3.08
C ILE A 201 -12.61 -3.63 1.57
N ASN A 202 -11.94 -2.68 0.91
CA ASN A 202 -11.76 -2.73 -0.55
C ASN A 202 -11.03 -4.00 -1.01
N GLY A 203 -10.13 -4.56 -0.18
CA GLY A 203 -9.45 -5.83 -0.41
C GLY A 203 -10.14 -7.01 0.29
N ASN A 204 -10.54 -8.01 -0.50
CA ASN A 204 -10.98 -9.32 -0.01
C ASN A 204 -10.63 -10.46 -1.00
N PRO A 205 -9.34 -10.64 -1.35
CA PRO A 205 -8.93 -11.58 -2.40
C PRO A 205 -9.29 -13.04 -2.08
N TYR A 206 -9.46 -13.38 -0.80
CA TYR A 206 -9.76 -14.73 -0.33
C TYR A 206 -11.25 -14.97 -0.02
N GLY A 207 -12.14 -14.02 -0.34
CA GLY A 207 -13.58 -14.18 -0.13
C GLY A 207 -13.98 -14.39 1.33
N LEU A 208 -13.30 -13.71 2.25
CA LEU A 208 -13.51 -13.83 3.69
C LEU A 208 -14.88 -13.28 4.12
N GLY A 209 -15.60 -14.09 4.90
CA GLY A 209 -16.85 -13.70 5.53
C GLY A 209 -17.98 -13.38 4.56
N SER A 210 -19.02 -12.73 5.07
CA SER A 210 -20.17 -12.26 4.30
C SER A 210 -20.76 -11.01 4.94
N LYS A 211 -21.65 -10.29 4.26
CA LYS A 211 -22.35 -9.13 4.87
C LYS A 211 -23.09 -9.49 6.17
N LYS A 212 -23.59 -10.73 6.28
CA LYS A 212 -24.28 -11.22 7.49
C LYS A 212 -23.30 -11.63 8.59
N HIS A 213 -22.14 -12.15 8.20
CA HIS A 213 -21.09 -12.63 9.09
C HIS A 213 -19.74 -12.08 8.63
N PRO A 214 -19.47 -10.78 8.89
CA PRO A 214 -18.26 -10.14 8.40
C PRO A 214 -17.02 -10.73 9.08
N LEU A 215 -15.97 -10.95 8.31
CA LEU A 215 -14.67 -11.40 8.80
C LEU A 215 -13.59 -10.50 8.20
N HIS A 216 -12.66 -10.06 9.04
CA HIS A 216 -11.50 -9.26 8.67
C HIS A 216 -10.25 -9.87 9.29
N LEU A 217 -9.11 -9.69 8.62
CA LEU A 217 -7.81 -10.21 9.06
C LEU A 217 -6.70 -9.22 8.67
N LEU A 218 -5.60 -9.25 9.41
CA LEU A 218 -4.36 -8.57 9.01
C LEU A 218 -3.47 -9.52 8.20
N ILE A 219 -2.76 -8.98 7.22
CA ILE A 219 -1.69 -9.67 6.49
C ILE A 219 -0.43 -8.83 6.60
N PRO A 220 0.67 -9.33 7.21
CA PRO A 220 1.94 -8.63 7.18
C PRO A 220 2.41 -8.44 5.73
N HIS A 221 2.96 -7.27 5.42
CA HIS A 221 3.50 -7.03 4.09
C HIS A 221 4.59 -8.05 3.74
N GLY A 222 4.49 -8.60 2.54
CA GLY A 222 5.42 -9.61 2.04
C GLY A 222 5.23 -11.01 2.66
N ALA A 223 4.10 -11.27 3.33
CA ALA A 223 3.80 -12.59 3.90
C ALA A 223 3.75 -13.71 2.85
N PHE A 224 3.41 -13.39 1.60
CA PHE A 224 3.20 -14.37 0.53
C PHE A 224 4.23 -14.19 -0.59
N GLN A 225 5.35 -14.88 -0.49
CA GLN A 225 6.41 -14.85 -1.51
C GLN A 225 6.00 -15.63 -2.77
N ILE A 226 6.32 -15.07 -3.93
CA ILE A 226 6.09 -15.69 -5.24
C ILE A 226 7.36 -16.45 -5.64
N LYS A 227 7.29 -17.77 -5.74
CA LYS A 227 8.46 -18.61 -6.03
C LYS A 227 8.78 -18.69 -7.52
N ASN A 228 7.75 -18.84 -8.37
CA ASN A 228 7.91 -19.06 -9.81
C ASN A 228 7.50 -17.82 -10.60
N LEU A 229 8.13 -16.69 -10.30
CA LEU A 229 7.89 -15.47 -11.05
C LEU A 229 8.51 -15.58 -12.46
N PRO A 230 7.81 -15.17 -13.53
CA PRO A 230 8.42 -15.07 -14.86
C PRO A 230 9.51 -13.99 -14.89
N THR A 231 10.25 -13.93 -15.99
CA THR A 231 11.20 -12.85 -16.25
C THR A 231 10.50 -11.49 -16.18
N LEU A 232 11.20 -10.48 -15.65
CA LEU A 232 10.69 -9.11 -15.52
C LEU A 232 10.63 -8.40 -16.89
N ARG A 233 9.74 -8.89 -17.76
CA ARG A 233 9.36 -8.26 -19.02
C ARG A 233 7.85 -8.15 -19.04
N TYR A 234 7.35 -7.03 -19.56
CA TYR A 234 5.94 -6.72 -19.62
C TYR A 234 5.08 -7.88 -20.13
N LYS A 235 5.46 -8.47 -21.27
CA LYS A 235 4.70 -9.55 -21.94
C LYS A 235 4.67 -10.84 -21.13
N ASP A 236 5.77 -11.19 -20.45
CA ASP A 236 5.81 -12.42 -19.65
C ASP A 236 4.97 -12.28 -18.39
N LEU A 237 5.02 -11.11 -17.74
CA LEU A 237 4.18 -10.82 -16.58
C LEU A 237 2.70 -10.82 -16.95
N LEU A 238 2.33 -10.18 -18.06
CA LEU A 238 0.96 -10.19 -18.56
C LEU A 238 0.49 -11.64 -18.82
N SER A 239 1.27 -12.42 -19.56
CA SER A 239 0.96 -13.82 -19.83
C SER A 239 0.86 -14.66 -18.55
N TRP A 240 1.67 -14.38 -17.53
CA TRP A 240 1.61 -15.07 -16.25
C TRP A 240 0.35 -14.74 -15.46
N PHE A 241 -0.05 -13.47 -15.39
CA PHE A 241 -1.30 -13.04 -14.74
C PHE A 241 -2.54 -13.69 -15.39
N GLU A 242 -2.54 -13.87 -16.70
CA GLU A 242 -3.67 -14.43 -17.45
C GLU A 242 -3.63 -15.98 -17.51
N GLY A 243 -2.43 -16.55 -17.59
CA GLY A 243 -2.22 -17.91 -18.06
C GLY A 243 -2.08 -18.98 -16.98
N CYS A 244 -1.92 -18.62 -15.70
CA CYS A 244 -1.67 -19.61 -14.65
C CYS A 244 -2.41 -19.33 -13.33
N ARG A 245 -2.52 -20.36 -12.48
CA ARG A 245 -3.19 -20.26 -11.18
C ARG A 245 -2.44 -19.33 -10.21
N GLU A 246 -1.10 -19.40 -10.18
CA GLU A 246 -0.27 -18.55 -9.33
C GLU A 246 -0.38 -17.06 -9.70
N GLY A 247 -0.64 -16.76 -10.98
CA GLY A 247 -0.87 -15.42 -11.49
C GLY A 247 -2.25 -14.85 -11.21
N LYS A 248 -3.17 -15.61 -10.61
CA LYS A 248 -4.51 -15.11 -10.23
C LYS A 248 -4.48 -14.33 -8.91
N ILE A 249 -3.63 -13.31 -8.87
CA ILE A 249 -3.43 -12.40 -7.76
C ILE A 249 -3.67 -10.95 -8.20
N GLU A 250 -3.85 -10.03 -7.26
CA GLU A 250 -4.14 -8.63 -7.57
C GLU A 250 -2.93 -7.89 -8.17
N GLY A 251 -1.71 -8.33 -7.86
CA GLY A 251 -0.48 -7.75 -8.36
C GLY A 251 0.74 -8.32 -7.66
N ILE A 252 1.90 -7.71 -7.90
CA ILE A 252 3.18 -8.09 -7.29
C ILE A 252 3.78 -6.87 -6.59
N VAL A 253 4.37 -7.08 -5.41
CA VAL A 253 5.30 -6.14 -4.77
C VAL A 253 6.67 -6.78 -4.69
N TRP A 254 7.66 -6.12 -5.27
CA TRP A 254 9.07 -6.45 -5.11
C TRP A 254 9.65 -5.70 -3.91
N HIS A 255 10.26 -6.43 -2.99
CA HIS A 255 11.00 -5.90 -1.85
C HIS A 255 12.48 -5.84 -2.18
N CYS A 256 12.97 -4.65 -2.48
CA CYS A 256 14.36 -4.39 -2.86
C CYS A 256 15.30 -4.41 -1.64
N ASN A 257 16.59 -4.62 -1.89
CA ASN A 257 17.61 -4.75 -0.85
C ASN A 257 17.87 -3.44 -0.08
N ASP A 258 17.59 -2.30 -0.71
CA ASP A 258 17.68 -0.95 -0.13
C ASP A 258 16.44 -0.57 0.71
N GLY A 259 15.46 -1.46 0.83
CA GLY A 259 14.19 -1.22 1.51
C GLY A 259 13.10 -0.61 0.62
N CYS A 260 13.43 -0.23 -0.62
CA CYS A 260 12.44 0.26 -1.58
C CYS A 260 11.43 -0.84 -1.92
N LEU A 261 10.18 -0.42 -2.12
CA LEU A 261 9.11 -1.28 -2.61
C LEU A 261 8.77 -0.83 -4.03
N ILE A 262 8.66 -1.78 -4.96
CA ILE A 262 8.18 -1.54 -6.32
C ILE A 262 6.98 -2.43 -6.59
N LYS A 263 5.96 -1.96 -7.32
CA LYS A 263 4.76 -2.76 -7.61
C LYS A 263 4.34 -2.82 -9.06
N VAL A 264 3.53 -3.82 -9.37
CA VAL A 264 2.66 -3.87 -10.56
C VAL A 264 1.28 -4.38 -10.14
N MET A 265 0.24 -3.91 -10.83
CA MET A 265 -1.13 -4.39 -10.65
C MET A 265 -1.50 -5.29 -11.84
N ALA A 266 -2.19 -6.40 -11.56
CA ALA A 266 -2.87 -7.17 -12.59
C ALA A 266 -4.07 -6.34 -13.12
N GLU A 267 -4.40 -6.49 -14.41
CA GLU A 267 -5.41 -5.70 -15.13
C GLU A 267 -6.79 -5.63 -14.43
N ASN A 268 -7.10 -6.62 -13.60
CA ASN A 268 -8.41 -6.81 -12.96
C ASN A 268 -8.53 -6.34 -11.50
N SER A 269 -7.49 -5.76 -10.91
CA SER A 269 -7.54 -5.26 -9.51
C SER A 269 -8.11 -3.84 -9.42
N LEU A 270 -8.95 -3.59 -8.42
CA LEU A 270 -9.92 -2.48 -8.33
C LEU A 270 -9.33 -1.08 -8.02
N CYS A 271 -8.02 -0.86 -8.16
CA CYS A 271 -7.41 0.43 -7.90
C CYS A 271 -6.67 0.96 -9.13
N ASP A 272 -6.98 2.19 -9.57
CA ASP A 272 -6.19 2.88 -10.60
C ASP A 272 -4.77 3.11 -10.07
N TYR A 273 -3.75 2.78 -10.87
CA TYR A 273 -2.47 3.51 -11.09
C TYR A 273 -1.48 2.61 -11.85
N VAL A 274 -1.87 2.11 -13.04
CA VAL A 274 -1.11 1.27 -14.03
C VAL A 274 -1.69 -0.14 -14.19
N LEU A 275 -2.05 -0.48 -15.42
CA LEU A 275 -2.51 -1.81 -15.84
C LEU A 275 -1.55 -2.36 -16.91
N LEU A 276 -1.18 -3.63 -16.79
CA LEU A 276 -0.70 -4.40 -17.94
C LEU A 276 -1.93 -4.71 -18.81
N ARG A 277 -1.83 -4.46 -20.12
CA ARG A 277 -2.84 -4.75 -21.15
C ARG A 277 -2.25 -5.52 -22.33
N SER A 278 -3.08 -6.37 -22.94
CA SER A 278 -2.82 -7.02 -24.24
C SER A 278 -2.70 -6.03 -25.39
#